data_AF-A0A0L7QJF0-F1
#
_entry.id   AF-A0A0L7QJF0-F1
#
_cell.length_a   1.000
_cell.length_b   1.000
_cell.length_c   1.000
_cell.angle_alpha   90.00
_cell.angle_beta   90.00
_cell.angle_gamma   90.00
#
_symmetry.space_group_name_H-M   'P 1'
#
loop_
_entity.id
_entity.type
_entity.pdbx_description
1 polymer ?
#
loop_
_entity_poly.entity_id
_entity_poly.type
_entity_poly.pdbx_seq_one_letter_code
_entity_poly.pdbx_strand_id
1 'polypeptide(L)'
;MIIHIKLKVVHGTFFVGQAFHVFFLNVQGQFVINAFDELYDKIYESQWYNFTPRTQALYVLALRSCLNPPLLTAGGMTTLNLRSFAEIIKASVSYYTVMQTK
;
A
#
# COMPACT_ATOMS: atom_id res chain seq x y z
N MET A 1 39.33 -10.70 9.38
CA MET A 1 38.15 -11.34 10.03
C MET A 1 37.21 -10.32 10.68
N ILE A 2 37.68 -9.48 11.62
CA ILE A 2 36.82 -8.51 12.36
C ILE A 2 36.14 -7.48 11.44
N ILE A 3 36.84 -6.98 10.40
CA ILE A 3 36.29 -6.00 9.44
C ILE A 3 35.13 -6.58 8.62
N HIS A 4 35.24 -7.83 8.17
CA HIS A 4 34.16 -8.49 7.41
C HIS A 4 32.91 -8.75 8.28
N ILE A 5 33.09 -9.09 9.57
CA ILE A 5 31.99 -9.19 10.52
C ILE A 5 31.28 -7.85 10.68
N LYS A 6 32.04 -6.77 10.89
CA LYS A 6 31.50 -5.41 11.06
C LYS A 6 30.71 -4.98 9.81
N LEU A 7 31.25 -5.24 8.63
CA LEU A 7 30.62 -4.89 7.36
C LEU A 7 29.28 -5.62 7.17
N LYS A 8 29.21 -6.94 7.44
CA LYS A 8 27.96 -7.72 7.33
C LYS A 8 26.87 -7.19 8.27
N VAL A 9 27.23 -6.84 9.49
CA VAL A 9 26.28 -6.28 10.48
C VAL A 9 25.70 -4.95 10.00
N VAL A 10 26.54 -4.05 9.50
CA VAL A 10 26.10 -2.72 9.02
C VAL A 10 25.11 -2.85 7.85
N HIS A 11 25.42 -3.66 6.83
CA HIS A 11 24.52 -3.87 5.69
C HIS A 11 23.19 -4.51 6.10
N GLY A 12 23.23 -5.48 7.03
CA GLY A 12 22.03 -6.09 7.58
C GLY A 12 21.13 -5.08 8.29
N THR A 13 21.70 -4.24 9.15
CA THR A 13 20.93 -3.20 9.86
C THR A 13 20.33 -2.16 8.91
N PHE A 14 21.05 -1.76 7.86
CA PHE A 14 20.53 -0.84 6.85
C PHE A 14 19.37 -1.45 6.08
N PHE A 15 19.49 -2.71 5.62
CA PHE A 15 18.42 -3.40 4.91
C PHE A 15 17.14 -3.50 5.76
N VAL A 16 17.28 -3.88 7.04
CA VAL A 16 16.16 -3.96 7.98
C VAL A 16 15.51 -2.59 8.16
N GLY A 17 16.30 -1.53 8.36
CA GLY A 17 15.79 -0.16 8.47
C GLY A 17 14.97 0.28 7.25
N GLN A 18 15.48 0.01 6.04
CA GLN A 18 14.76 0.34 4.81
C GLN A 18 13.50 -0.50 4.61
N ALA A 19 13.55 -1.79 4.95
CA ALA A 19 12.36 -2.65 4.93
C ALA A 19 11.27 -2.11 5.87
N PHE A 20 11.63 -1.69 7.08
CA PHE A 20 10.68 -1.04 8.01
C PHE A 20 10.11 0.25 7.45
N HIS A 21 10.95 1.13 6.88
CA HIS A 21 10.49 2.38 6.30
C HIS A 21 9.46 2.15 5.18
N VAL A 22 9.76 1.23 4.24
CA VAL A 22 8.84 0.88 3.15
C VAL A 22 7.59 0.18 3.69
N PHE A 23 7.71 -0.64 4.74
CA PHE A 23 6.57 -1.29 5.39
C PHE A 23 5.58 -0.26 5.93
N PHE A 24 6.03 0.76 6.67
CA PHE A 24 5.15 1.80 7.20
C PHE A 24 4.39 2.55 6.09
N LEU A 25 5.05 2.88 4.99
CA LEU A 25 4.41 3.52 3.83
C LEU A 25 3.30 2.64 3.22
N ASN A 26 3.57 1.34 3.08
CA ASN A 26 2.59 0.40 2.52
C ASN A 26 1.42 0.13 3.49
N VAL A 27 1.66 0.12 4.80
CA VAL A 27 0.61 0.01 5.82
C VAL A 27 -0.31 1.24 5.79
N GLN A 28 0.25 2.43 5.69
CA GLN A 28 -0.55 3.66 5.55
C GLN A 28 -1.38 3.64 4.26
N GLY A 29 -0.79 3.22 3.14
CA GLY A 29 -1.52 3.04 1.89
C GLY A 29 -2.65 2.01 2.00
N GLN A 30 -2.41 0.88 2.65
CA GLN A 30 -3.42 -0.15 2.91
C GLN A 30 -4.57 0.37 3.78
N PHE A 31 -4.27 1.16 4.82
CA PHE A 31 -5.29 1.75 5.69
C PHE A 31 -6.25 2.65 4.90
N VAL A 32 -5.73 3.49 4.00
CA VAL A 32 -6.54 4.35 3.13
C VAL A 32 -7.43 3.52 2.20
N ILE A 33 -6.89 2.46 1.60
CA ILE A 33 -7.65 1.55 0.75
C ILE A 33 -8.80 0.91 1.54
N ASN A 34 -8.52 0.36 2.72
CA ASN A 34 -9.54 -0.30 3.53
C ASN A 34 -10.65 0.67 3.99
N ALA A 35 -10.28 1.88 4.41
CA ALA A 35 -11.26 2.89 4.82
C ALA A 35 -12.13 3.36 3.64
N PHE A 36 -11.54 3.42 2.45
CA PHE A 36 -12.27 3.74 1.23
C PHE A 36 -13.22 2.62 0.81
N ASP A 37 -12.80 1.35 0.89
CA ASP A 37 -13.67 0.21 0.59
C ASP A 37 -14.87 0.17 1.56
N GLU A 38 -14.64 0.41 2.86
CA GLU A 38 -15.74 0.51 3.84
C GLU A 38 -16.70 1.66 3.51
N LEU A 39 -16.17 2.83 3.14
CA LEU A 39 -16.99 3.96 2.71
C LEU A 39 -17.81 3.62 1.46
N TYR A 40 -17.20 2.96 0.48
CA TYR A 40 -17.86 2.53 -0.74
C TYR A 40 -19.03 1.58 -0.43
N ASP A 41 -18.80 0.58 0.41
CA ASP A 41 -19.84 -0.38 0.81
C ASP A 41 -20.99 0.31 1.52
N LYS A 42 -20.70 1.23 2.46
CA LYS A 42 -21.74 2.02 3.14
C LYS A 42 -22.50 2.92 2.18
N ILE A 43 -21.82 3.46 1.18
CA ILE A 43 -22.47 4.25 0.14
C ILE A 43 -23.34 3.35 -0.75
N TYR A 44 -22.89 2.15 -1.07
CA TYR A 44 -23.65 1.25 -1.92
C TYR A 44 -24.92 0.71 -1.22
N GLU A 45 -24.81 0.37 0.07
CA GLU A 45 -25.89 -0.20 0.86
C GLU A 45 -26.96 0.80 1.32
N SER A 46 -26.70 2.11 1.20
CA SER A 46 -27.68 3.10 1.69
C SER A 46 -28.91 3.20 0.79
N GLN A 47 -30.05 3.56 1.39
CA GLN A 47 -31.30 3.81 0.67
C GLN A 47 -31.31 5.20 0.01
N TRP A 48 -30.34 5.45 -0.87
CA TRP A 48 -30.11 6.76 -1.50
C TRP A 48 -31.35 7.30 -2.23
N TYR A 49 -32.19 6.42 -2.76
CA TYR A 49 -33.44 6.75 -3.45
C TYR A 49 -34.52 7.34 -2.55
N ASN A 50 -34.41 7.21 -1.22
CA ASN A 50 -35.34 7.79 -0.26
C ASN A 50 -34.98 9.22 0.18
N PHE A 51 -33.82 9.75 -0.24
CA PHE A 51 -33.38 11.09 0.16
C PHE A 51 -34.00 12.21 -0.68
N THR A 52 -33.86 13.46 -0.19
CA THR A 52 -34.27 14.65 -0.97
C THR A 52 -33.51 14.73 -2.30
N PRO A 53 -34.08 15.33 -3.36
CA PRO A 53 -33.42 15.42 -4.67
C PRO A 53 -32.03 16.07 -4.62
N ARG A 54 -31.83 17.04 -3.72
CA ARG A 54 -30.53 17.69 -3.51
C ARG A 54 -29.50 16.70 -2.95
N THR A 55 -29.88 15.89 -1.98
CA THR A 55 -28.99 14.89 -1.37
C THR A 55 -28.70 13.73 -2.32
N GLN A 56 -29.69 13.30 -3.12
CA GLN A 56 -29.48 12.30 -4.18
C GLN A 56 -28.41 12.73 -5.18
N ALA A 57 -28.42 14.00 -5.60
CA ALA A 57 -27.39 14.53 -6.50
C ALA A 57 -25.98 14.47 -5.88
N LEU A 58 -25.85 14.79 -4.59
CA LEU A 58 -24.57 14.65 -3.86
C LEU A 58 -24.13 13.19 -3.75
N TYR A 59 -25.10 12.28 -3.60
CA TYR A 59 -24.84 10.85 -3.52
C TYR A 59 -24.28 10.29 -4.81
N VAL A 60 -24.89 10.64 -5.93
CA VAL A 60 -24.42 10.26 -7.28
C VAL A 60 -23.03 10.83 -7.53
N LEU A 61 -22.76 12.06 -7.07
CA LEU A 61 -21.43 12.65 -7.16
C LEU A 61 -20.41 11.86 -6.33
N ALA A 62 -20.72 11.52 -5.09
CA ALA A 62 -19.86 10.73 -4.22
C ALA A 62 -19.58 9.33 -4.81
N LEU A 63 -20.62 8.63 -5.28
CA LEU A 63 -20.49 7.33 -5.92
C LEU A 63 -19.62 7.42 -7.19
N ARG A 64 -19.79 8.48 -7.98
CA ARG A 64 -18.94 8.74 -9.16
C ARG A 64 -17.49 9.00 -8.77
N SER A 65 -17.25 9.73 -7.69
CA SER A 65 -15.90 9.90 -7.13
C SER A 65 -15.30 8.58 -6.70
N CYS A 66 -16.11 7.65 -6.17
CA CYS A 66 -15.63 6.34 -5.76
C CYS A 66 -15.21 5.42 -6.93
N LEU A 67 -15.61 5.71 -8.17
CA LEU A 67 -15.14 4.94 -9.34
C LEU A 67 -13.62 5.09 -9.56
N ASN A 68 -13.02 6.15 -9.01
CA ASN A 68 -11.58 6.37 -9.01
C ASN A 68 -11.07 6.34 -7.57
N PRO A 69 -10.75 5.16 -7.01
CA PRO A 69 -10.31 5.05 -5.63
C PRO A 69 -9.06 5.91 -5.37
N PRO A 70 -8.96 6.55 -4.20
CA PRO A 70 -7.77 7.29 -3.78
C PRO A 70 -6.65 6.28 -3.49
N LEU A 71 -5.92 5.92 -4.55
CA LEU A 71 -4.79 5.01 -4.47
C LEU A 71 -3.51 5.81 -4.22
N LEU A 72 -2.93 5.61 -3.04
CA LEU A 72 -1.57 6.05 -2.78
C LEU A 72 -0.62 5.25 -3.67
N THR A 73 0.13 5.93 -4.53
CA THR A 73 1.12 5.30 -5.41
C THR A 73 2.52 5.79 -5.10
N ALA A 74 3.50 4.90 -5.20
CA ALA A 74 4.92 5.24 -5.19
C ALA A 74 5.28 5.93 -6.52
N GLY A 75 5.04 7.24 -6.60
CA GLY A 75 5.38 8.05 -7.78
C GLY A 75 4.70 7.57 -9.08
N GLY A 76 3.51 6.99 -9.00
CA GLY A 76 2.76 6.47 -10.15
C GLY A 76 3.21 5.09 -10.67
N MET A 77 4.23 4.46 -10.06
CA MET A 77 4.75 3.17 -10.54
C MET A 77 4.02 1.97 -9.92
N THR A 78 3.74 2.01 -8.62
CA THR A 78 3.16 0.90 -7.87
C THR A 78 2.26 1.43 -6.77
N THR A 79 1.16 0.72 -6.51
CA THR A 79 0.23 1.05 -5.43
C THR A 79 0.87 0.71 -4.07
N LEU A 80 0.75 1.62 -3.10
CA LEU A 80 1.22 1.41 -1.74
C LEU A 80 0.21 0.52 -1.02
N ASN A 81 0.51 -0.76 -0.94
CA ASN A 81 -0.32 -1.75 -0.25
C ASN A 81 0.55 -2.93 0.23
N LEU A 82 0.02 -3.77 1.11
CA LEU A 82 0.79 -4.87 1.69
C LEU A 82 1.21 -5.93 0.67
N ARG A 83 0.45 -6.09 -0.43
CA ARG A 83 0.81 -7.01 -1.51
C ARG A 83 2.09 -6.54 -2.22
N SER A 84 2.17 -5.27 -2.58
CA SER A 84 3.34 -4.67 -3.21
C SER A 84 4.57 -4.73 -2.29
N PHE A 85 4.41 -4.52 -0.99
CA PHE A 85 5.48 -4.76 -0.02
C PHE A 85 5.98 -6.21 -0.05
N ALA A 86 5.07 -7.20 -0.04
CA ALA A 86 5.45 -8.61 -0.11
C ALA A 86 6.21 -8.94 -1.41
N GLU A 87 5.82 -8.34 -2.54
CA GLU A 87 6.55 -8.51 -3.81
C GLU A 87 7.96 -7.93 -3.76
N ILE A 88 8.14 -6.75 -3.15
CA ILE A 88 9.46 -6.13 -2.96
C ILE A 88 10.37 -7.02 -2.13
N ILE A 89 9.88 -7.58 -1.01
CA ILE A 89 10.66 -8.48 -0.16
C ILE A 89 11.00 -9.77 -0.90
N LYS A 90 10.03 -10.37 -1.62
CA LYS A 90 10.24 -11.57 -2.43
C LYS A 90 11.30 -11.36 -3.50
N ALA A 91 11.24 -10.25 -4.23
CA ALA A 91 12.24 -9.88 -5.22
C ALA A 91 13.63 -9.70 -4.60
N SER A 92 13.70 -9.04 -3.43
CA SER A 92 14.96 -8.81 -2.70
C SER A 92 15.63 -10.13 -2.28
N VAL A 93 14.87 -11.06 -1.70
CA VAL A 93 15.38 -12.38 -1.29
C VAL A 93 15.77 -13.24 -2.50
N SER A 94 14.98 -13.19 -3.57
CA SER A 94 15.30 -13.87 -4.83
C SER A 94 16.65 -13.39 -5.39
N TYR A 95 16.82 -12.07 -5.50
CA TYR A 95 18.07 -11.47 -5.97
C TYR A 95 19.26 -11.83 -5.10
N TYR A 96 19.09 -11.80 -3.77
CA TYR A 96 20.10 -12.25 -2.82
C TYR A 96 20.51 -13.71 -3.06
N THR A 97 19.55 -14.61 -3.26
CA THR A 97 19.80 -16.04 -3.49
C THR A 97 20.57 -16.27 -4.80
N VAL A 98 20.20 -15.56 -5.87
CA VAL A 98 20.88 -15.65 -7.17
C VAL A 98 22.34 -15.20 -7.06
N MET A 99 22.60 -14.11 -6.31
CA MET A 99 23.97 -13.63 -6.09
C MET A 99 24.81 -14.57 -5.22
N GLN A 100 24.20 -15.34 -4.31
CA GLN A 100 24.93 -16.33 -3.52
C GLN A 100 25.27 -17.61 -4.28
N THR A 101 24.49 -17.94 -5.31
CA THR A 101 24.66 -19.18 -6.09
C THR A 101 25.80 -19.07 -7.13
N LYS A 102 26.28 -17.86 -7.42
CA LYS A 102 27.45 -17.60 -8.28
C LYS A 102 28.69 -17.33 -7.46
#